data_AF-A0A178MXR6-F1
#
_entry.id   AF-A0A178MXR6-F1
#
_cell.length_a   1.000
_cell.length_b   1.000
_cell.length_c   1.000
_cell.angle_alpha   90.00
_cell.angle_beta   90.00
_cell.angle_gamma   90.00
#
_symmetry.space_group_name_H-M   'P 1'
#
loop_
_entity.id
_entity.type
_entity.pdbx_description
1 polymer ?
#
loop_
_entity_poly.entity_id
_entity_poly.type
_entity_poly.pdbx_seq_one_letter_code
_entity_poly.pdbx_strand_id
1 'polypeptide(L)'
;MSYLSQPPRPLTRRPPVESMTGAVRMPLHSVIRMVALASAVTLVLGSQAILDWALALPVHPASDLAVNAADQWHAWMGQVGLTRPAEAARSGFRQLQN
;
A
#
# COMPACT_ATOMS: atom_id res chain seq x y z
N MET A 1 -36.67 55.04 39.18
CA MET A 1 -36.45 53.57 39.12
C MET A 1 -36.46 53.18 37.65
N SER A 2 -35.29 53.07 37.02
CA SER A 2 -35.16 52.77 35.60
C SER A 2 -34.51 51.39 35.47
N TYR A 3 -35.28 50.42 34.97
CA TYR A 3 -34.78 49.08 34.66
C TYR A 3 -33.90 49.16 33.40
N LEU A 4 -32.59 48.95 33.58
CA LEU A 4 -31.67 48.73 32.46
C LEU A 4 -31.92 47.34 31.89
N SER A 5 -32.74 47.27 30.84
CA SER A 5 -32.86 46.08 29.99
C SER A 5 -31.56 45.88 29.22
N GLN A 6 -30.67 45.06 29.76
CA GLN A 6 -29.47 44.63 29.07
C GLN A 6 -29.85 43.64 27.95
N PRO A 7 -29.48 43.85 26.67
CA PRO A 7 -29.81 42.91 25.60
C PRO A 7 -29.01 41.60 25.77
N PRO A 8 -29.57 40.44 25.36
CA PRO A 8 -28.89 39.17 25.46
C PRO A 8 -27.64 39.14 24.57
N ARG A 9 -26.53 38.66 25.11
CA ARG A 9 -25.27 38.50 24.36
C ARG A 9 -25.49 37.55 23.17
N PRO A 10 -25.01 37.86 21.96
CA PRO A 10 -25.07 36.92 20.86
C PRO A 10 -24.21 35.70 21.20
N LEU A 11 -24.82 34.51 21.09
CA LEU A 11 -24.12 33.23 21.21
C LEU A 11 -22.99 33.22 20.18
N THR A 12 -21.76 33.13 20.65
CA THR A 12 -20.56 33.02 19.81
C THR A 12 -20.74 31.79 18.94
N ARG A 13 -21.02 32.02 17.66
CA ARG A 13 -21.12 30.99 16.62
C ARG A 13 -19.79 30.22 16.65
N ARG A 14 -19.80 28.97 17.11
CA ARG A 14 -18.63 28.09 17.02
C ARG A 14 -18.11 28.16 15.57
N PRO A 15 -16.79 28.27 15.34
CA PRO A 15 -16.28 28.17 13.98
C PRO A 15 -16.80 26.85 13.40
N PRO A 16 -17.27 26.84 12.15
CA PRO A 16 -17.63 25.59 11.51
C PRO A 16 -16.40 24.69 11.61
N VAL A 17 -16.59 23.49 12.15
CA VAL A 17 -15.56 22.45 12.09
C VAL A 17 -15.29 22.28 10.61
N GLU A 18 -14.16 22.82 10.13
CA GLU A 18 -13.63 22.53 8.81
C GLU A 18 -13.55 21.02 8.75
N SER A 19 -14.54 20.45 8.07
CA SER A 19 -14.56 19.04 7.81
C SER A 19 -13.38 18.84 6.89
N MET A 20 -12.27 18.33 7.44
CA MET A 20 -11.14 17.79 6.68
C MET A 20 -11.65 16.60 5.89
N THR A 21 -12.48 16.86 4.88
CA THR A 21 -13.00 15.89 3.95
C THR A 21 -12.53 16.31 2.57
N GLY A 22 -11.22 16.57 2.46
CA GLY A 22 -10.48 16.45 1.21
C GLY A 22 -10.34 14.98 0.83
N ALA A 23 -11.44 14.21 0.86
CA ALA A 23 -11.47 12.90 0.24
C ALA A 23 -11.55 13.16 -1.27
N VAL A 24 -10.37 13.39 -1.87
CA VAL A 24 -10.21 13.43 -3.32
C VAL A 24 -10.87 12.18 -3.85
N ARG A 25 -11.96 12.32 -4.59
CA ARG A 25 -12.65 11.20 -5.23
C ARG A 25 -11.73 10.66 -6.31
N MET A 26 -10.82 9.79 -5.92
CA MET A 26 -9.96 9.10 -6.86
C MET A 26 -10.83 8.14 -7.67
N PRO A 27 -10.73 8.17 -9.00
CA PRO A 27 -11.44 7.21 -9.81
C PRO A 27 -11.02 5.79 -9.44
N LEU A 28 -11.98 4.87 -9.35
CA LEU A 28 -11.73 3.47 -9.01
C LEU A 28 -10.67 2.83 -9.93
N HIS A 29 -10.66 3.19 -11.22
CA HIS A 29 -9.66 2.74 -12.17
C HIS A 29 -8.23 3.20 -11.82
N SER A 30 -8.07 4.38 -11.23
CA SER A 30 -6.76 4.87 -10.77
C SER A 30 -6.29 4.14 -9.53
N VAL A 31 -7.21 3.83 -8.61
CA VAL A 31 -6.89 3.01 -7.43
C VAL A 31 -6.49 1.60 -7.85
N ILE A 32 -7.24 0.97 -8.77
CA ILE A 32 -6.90 -0.36 -9.31
C ILE A 32 -5.53 -0.33 -10.00
N ARG A 33 -5.24 0.70 -10.80
CA ARG A 33 -3.92 0.85 -11.43
C ARG A 33 -2.79 0.99 -10.41
N MET A 34 -2.98 1.80 -9.37
CA MET A 34 -2.01 1.96 -8.30
C MET A 34 -1.79 0.66 -7.53
N VAL A 35 -2.86 -0.08 -7.22
CA VAL A 35 -2.78 -1.38 -6.57
C VAL A 35 -2.07 -2.39 -7.47
N ALA A 36 -2.39 -2.44 -8.76
CA ALA A 36 -1.72 -3.32 -9.70
C ALA A 36 -0.21 -2.99 -9.84
N LEU A 37 0.15 -1.71 -9.90
CA LEU A 37 1.53 -1.25 -9.93
C LEU A 37 2.27 -1.60 -8.63
N ALA A 38 1.66 -1.31 -7.49
CA ALA A 38 2.22 -1.65 -6.18
C ALA A 38 2.43 -3.16 -6.06
N SER A 39 1.44 -3.97 -6.42
CA SER A 39 1.52 -5.43 -6.45
C SER A 39 2.62 -5.91 -7.40
N ALA A 40 2.75 -5.34 -8.60
CA ALA A 40 3.81 -5.69 -9.52
C ALA A 40 5.19 -5.37 -8.96
N VAL A 41 5.36 -4.19 -8.33
CA VAL A 41 6.59 -3.81 -7.66
C VAL A 41 6.90 -4.74 -6.48
N THR A 42 5.89 -5.13 -5.69
CA THR A 42 6.05 -6.10 -4.60
C THR A 42 6.40 -7.49 -5.12
N LEU A 43 5.80 -7.94 -6.23
CA LEU A 43 6.12 -9.20 -6.90
C LEU A 43 7.56 -9.22 -7.42
N VAL A 44 8.03 -8.08 -7.92
CA VAL A 44 9.40 -7.92 -8.41
C VAL A 44 10.41 -7.87 -7.25
N LEU A 45 10.16 -7.04 -6.24
CA LEU A 45 11.01 -6.92 -5.07
C LEU A 45 10.98 -8.17 -4.19
N GLY A 46 9.90 -8.92 -4.25
CA GLY A 46 9.57 -10.03 -3.37
C GLY A 46 9.68 -11.42 -3.97
N SER A 47 10.18 -11.60 -5.20
CA SER A 47 10.19 -12.94 -5.84
C SER A 47 10.80 -14.04 -4.98
N GLN A 48 11.89 -13.75 -4.28
CA GLN A 48 12.51 -14.72 -3.39
C GLN A 48 11.62 -15.07 -2.19
N ALA A 49 10.91 -14.09 -1.63
CA ALA A 49 9.95 -14.34 -0.56
C ALA A 49 8.71 -15.12 -1.05
N ILE A 50 8.32 -14.93 -2.32
CA ILE A 50 7.24 -15.71 -2.96
C ILE A 50 7.69 -17.15 -3.16
N LEU A 51 8.94 -17.36 -3.59
CA LEU A 51 9.54 -18.69 -3.72
C LEU A 51 9.65 -19.39 -2.35
N ASP A 52 10.19 -18.71 -1.35
CA ASP A 52 10.29 -19.23 0.03
C ASP A 52 8.91 -19.55 0.61
N TRP A 53 7.91 -18.69 0.38
CA TRP A 53 6.53 -18.94 0.79
C TRP A 53 5.94 -20.16 0.09
N ALA A 54 6.16 -20.30 -1.22
CA ALA A 54 5.65 -21.43 -1.99
C ALA A 54 6.30 -22.75 -1.53
N LEU A 55 7.61 -22.73 -1.23
CA LEU A 55 8.34 -23.88 -0.69
C LEU A 55 7.92 -24.26 0.74
N ALA A 56 7.34 -23.33 1.50
CA ALA A 56 6.79 -23.58 2.83
C ALA A 56 5.38 -24.17 2.82
N LEU A 57 4.73 -24.29 1.65
CA LEU A 57 3.40 -24.91 1.55
C LEU A 57 3.46 -26.42 1.80
N PRO A 58 2.48 -27.01 2.51
CA PRO A 58 2.40 -28.45 2.69
C PRO A 58 2.27 -29.15 1.34
N VAL A 59 2.93 -30.30 1.18
CA VAL A 59 2.99 -31.03 -0.10
C VAL A 59 1.59 -31.47 -0.51
N HIS A 60 1.06 -30.82 -1.54
CA HIS A 60 -0.25 -31.08 -2.15
C HIS A 60 -0.11 -30.73 -3.65
N PRO A 61 -0.85 -31.38 -4.56
CA PRO A 61 -0.77 -31.08 -6.01
C PRO A 61 -1.05 -29.61 -6.38
N ALA A 62 -1.80 -28.87 -5.55
CA ALA A 62 -2.00 -27.42 -5.73
C ALA A 62 -0.76 -26.60 -5.31
N SER A 63 -0.02 -27.09 -4.32
CA SER A 63 1.26 -26.53 -3.86
C SER A 63 2.34 -26.66 -4.92
N ASP A 64 2.38 -27.80 -5.63
CA ASP A 64 3.35 -28.03 -6.72
C ASP A 64 3.17 -27.01 -7.85
N LEU A 65 1.93 -26.66 -8.17
CA LEU A 65 1.64 -25.59 -9.14
C LEU A 65 2.12 -24.23 -8.64
N ALA A 66 1.91 -23.93 -7.35
CA ALA A 66 2.37 -22.68 -6.75
C ALA A 66 3.90 -22.58 -6.70
N VAL A 67 4.58 -23.67 -6.35
CA VAL A 67 6.05 -23.78 -6.35
C VAL A 67 6.60 -23.61 -7.75
N ASN A 68 6.05 -24.31 -8.74
CA ASN A 68 6.52 -24.23 -10.12
C ASN A 68 6.26 -22.84 -10.74
N ALA A 69 5.13 -22.22 -10.44
CA ALA A 69 4.85 -20.85 -10.85
C ALA A 69 5.79 -19.83 -10.20
N ALA A 70 6.08 -19.99 -8.90
CA ALA A 70 7.02 -19.13 -8.18
C ALA A 70 8.46 -19.27 -8.69
N ASP A 71 8.88 -20.50 -9.01
CA ASP A 71 10.20 -20.80 -9.57
C ASP A 71 10.37 -20.21 -10.98
N GLN A 72 9.38 -20.41 -11.86
CA GLN A 72 9.37 -19.79 -13.19
C GLN A 72 9.37 -18.26 -13.13
N TRP A 73 8.60 -17.68 -12.21
CA TRP A 73 8.59 -16.23 -11.99
C TRP A 73 9.97 -15.73 -11.56
N HIS A 74 10.58 -16.38 -10.58
CA HIS A 74 11.90 -16.00 -10.07
C HIS A 74 12.99 -16.15 -11.15
N ALA A 75 12.98 -17.27 -11.89
CA ALA A 75 13.90 -17.51 -12.99
C ALA A 75 13.74 -16.47 -14.11
N TRP A 76 12.50 -16.13 -14.49
CA TRP A 76 12.22 -15.10 -15.47
C TRP A 76 12.76 -13.74 -15.03
N MET A 77 12.58 -13.36 -13.77
CA MET A 77 13.14 -12.10 -13.26
C MET A 77 14.67 -12.07 -13.22
N GLY A 78 15.30 -13.24 -12.99
CA GLY A 78 16.74 -13.41 -13.15
C GLY A 78 17.19 -13.19 -14.59
N GLN A 79 16.47 -13.73 -15.57
CA GLN A 79 16.77 -13.58 -17.00
C GLN A 79 16.59 -12.15 -17.51
N VAL A 80 15.55 -11.44 -17.05
CA VAL A 80 15.32 -10.03 -17.41
C VAL A 80 16.30 -9.09 -16.67
N GLY A 81 17.10 -9.61 -15.74
CA GLY A 81 18.09 -8.83 -14.99
C GLY A 81 17.46 -7.93 -13.92
N LEU A 82 16.22 -8.21 -13.52
CA LEU A 82 15.47 -7.42 -12.54
C LEU A 82 15.81 -7.79 -11.09
N THR A 83 16.48 -8.91 -10.85
CA THR A 83 16.91 -9.36 -9.52
C THR A 83 17.87 -8.38 -8.83
N ARG A 84 18.89 -7.87 -9.55
CA ARG A 84 19.85 -6.90 -9.00
C ARG A 84 19.23 -5.55 -8.60
N PRO A 85 18.47 -4.86 -9.48
CA PRO A 85 17.80 -3.62 -9.08
C PRO A 85 16.75 -3.86 -8.00
N ALA A 86 16.09 -5.02 -8.00
CA ALA A 86 15.18 -5.40 -6.91
C ALA A 86 15.92 -5.53 -5.57
N GLU A 87 17.08 -6.19 -5.52
CA GLU A 87 17.92 -6.28 -4.33
C GLU A 87 18.44 -4.92 -3.85
N ALA A 88 18.88 -4.06 -4.77
CA ALA A 88 19.34 -2.71 -4.46
C ALA A 88 18.21 -1.83 -3.89
N ALA A 89 17.00 -1.94 -4.44
CA ALA A 89 15.83 -1.27 -3.88
C ALA A 89 15.48 -1.84 -2.50
N ARG A 90 15.59 -3.16 -2.30
CA ARG A 90 15.34 -3.82 -1.00
C ARG A 90 16.35 -3.43 0.08
N SER A 91 17.62 -3.24 -0.29
CA SER A 91 18.65 -2.75 0.64
C SER A 91 18.43 -1.28 0.98
N GLY A 92 18.09 -0.45 -0.01
CA GLY A 92 17.72 0.95 0.21
C GLY A 92 16.50 1.12 1.13
N PHE A 93 15.45 0.32 0.93
CA PHE A 93 14.28 0.32 1.83
C PHE A 93 14.63 -0.12 3.26
N ARG A 94 15.49 -1.13 3.42
CA ARG A 94 15.96 -1.54 4.76
C ARG A 94 16.79 -0.45 5.44
N GLN A 95 17.60 0.30 4.70
CA GLN A 95 18.33 1.45 5.24
C GLN A 95 17.42 2.59 5.70
N LEU A 96 16.24 2.76 5.10
CA LEU A 96 15.25 3.76 5.52
C LEU A 96 14.42 3.33 6.75
N GLN A 97 14.42 2.03 7.06
CA GLN A 97 13.68 1.46 8.19
C GLN A 97 14.52 1.32 9.48
N ASN A 98 15.84 1.45 9.38
CA ASN A 98 16.79 1.50 10.50
C ASN A 98 17.16 2.93 10.84
#